data_AF-T0M2S9-F1
#
_entry.id   AF-T0M2S9-F1
#
_cell.length_a   1.000
_cell.length_b   1.000
_cell.length_c   1.000
_cell.angle_alpha   90.00
_cell.angle_beta   90.00
_cell.angle_gamma   90.00
#
_symmetry.space_group_name_H-M   'P 1'
#
loop_
_entity.id
_entity.type
_entity.pdbx_description
1 polymer ?
#
loop_
_entity_poly.entity_id
_entity_poly.type
_entity_poly.pdbx_seq_one_letter_code
_entity_poly.pdbx_strand_id
1 'polypeptide(L)'
;MTRSTVDVVLQNNTGSSNAYAHLTGLDINKNNAVFLLQSDGVTGYYPSSPSGILQPLGADCAISLGAPGSTRKLTIPQIAGGRIWFCRDGPLQFFLNPGPAVVEPSATNPSDKSYNLAWGFAEFTFNSFQLFVNISYVDFASIPVSLTLENDSGTVTNVPGLPSNGLDQICEKLIAQDAADNAGWSKLIVRTADNTANLRVLSPNSGIVMQPTLFDGYYQPYVDSVWQKYSSADLTVNTQAEWGDVKGRVGSGNLLTFGNVGSFAQPASKDIFSCSTGPFGGYPSNQAEMGAIGARIAAAFNRSTLLIDDQQPEGEQVANYYKDTRTNHYSRICHEVSTGGRGYAFPYDDVGPSNGADQSGSLFDSNPKLLTVGIGGGSTSAAKEEL
;
A
#
# COMPACT_ATOMS: atom_id res chain seq x y z
N MET A 1 15.77 -17.33 13.79
CA MET A 1 16.01 -17.13 12.35
C MET A 1 14.94 -17.90 11.62
N THR A 2 14.32 -17.30 10.63
CA THR A 2 13.31 -17.97 9.79
C THR A 2 13.94 -19.10 8.96
N ARG A 3 13.10 -19.95 8.37
CA ARG A 3 13.50 -20.96 7.37
C ARG A 3 14.03 -20.29 6.08
N SER A 4 14.73 -21.06 5.26
CA SER A 4 15.17 -20.60 3.93
C SER A 4 14.02 -20.43 2.93
N THR A 5 12.90 -21.12 3.16
CA THR A 5 11.68 -21.01 2.37
C THR A 5 10.43 -20.95 3.24
N VAL A 6 9.36 -20.39 2.69
CA VAL A 6 8.01 -20.41 3.26
C VAL A 6 7.01 -20.84 2.19
N ASP A 7 5.99 -21.57 2.61
CA ASP A 7 4.88 -21.92 1.74
C ASP A 7 3.86 -20.79 1.67
N VAL A 8 3.34 -20.54 0.47
CA VAL A 8 2.24 -19.62 0.22
C VAL A 8 1.10 -20.39 -0.45
N VAL A 9 -0.12 -20.26 0.04
CA VAL A 9 -1.32 -20.81 -0.61
C VAL A 9 -2.14 -19.68 -1.18
N LEU A 10 -2.35 -19.69 -2.49
CA LEU A 10 -3.27 -18.79 -3.18
C LEU A 10 -4.65 -19.44 -3.27
N GLN A 11 -5.70 -18.71 -2.88
CA GLN A 11 -7.09 -19.18 -2.98
C GLN A 11 -7.85 -18.37 -4.04
N ASN A 12 -8.44 -19.06 -5.01
CA ASN A 12 -9.22 -18.41 -6.07
C ASN A 12 -10.66 -18.16 -5.63
N ASN A 13 -10.94 -16.94 -5.16
CA ASN A 13 -12.29 -16.47 -4.81
C ASN A 13 -12.84 -15.48 -5.87
N THR A 14 -12.24 -15.39 -7.05
CA THR A 14 -12.57 -14.37 -8.08
C THR A 14 -13.83 -14.66 -8.89
N GLY A 15 -14.36 -15.88 -8.78
CA GLY A 15 -15.42 -16.40 -9.65
C GLY A 15 -14.98 -16.70 -11.08
N SER A 16 -13.69 -16.56 -11.44
CA SER A 16 -13.16 -16.89 -12.76
C SER A 16 -12.26 -18.12 -12.73
N SER A 17 -12.42 -19.02 -13.70
CA SER A 17 -11.49 -20.15 -13.94
C SER A 17 -10.25 -19.74 -14.74
N ASN A 18 -10.19 -18.47 -15.17
CA ASN A 18 -9.09 -17.91 -15.96
C ASN A 18 -8.22 -16.95 -15.14
N ALA A 19 -8.19 -17.14 -13.81
CA ALA A 19 -7.42 -16.29 -12.91
C ALA A 19 -5.95 -16.76 -12.81
N TYR A 20 -5.03 -15.80 -12.75
CA TYR A 20 -3.59 -16.04 -12.70
C TYR A 20 -2.93 -15.22 -11.61
N ALA A 21 -1.81 -15.72 -11.11
CA ALA A 21 -0.90 -14.99 -10.26
C ALA A 21 0.52 -14.93 -10.86
N HIS A 22 1.29 -13.95 -10.39
CA HIS A 22 2.73 -13.85 -10.62
C HIS A 22 3.39 -13.48 -9.30
N LEU A 23 4.66 -13.84 -9.13
CA LEU A 23 5.43 -13.45 -7.95
C LEU A 23 6.76 -12.87 -8.38
N THR A 24 7.08 -11.67 -7.90
CA THR A 24 8.32 -10.94 -8.19
C THR A 24 9.01 -10.52 -6.89
N GLY A 25 10.29 -10.18 -6.96
CA GLY A 25 11.03 -9.57 -5.85
C GLY A 25 12.55 -9.67 -6.03
N LEU A 26 13.29 -9.50 -4.94
CA LEU A 26 14.74 -9.65 -4.90
C LEU A 26 15.13 -10.80 -3.95
N ASP A 27 15.81 -11.83 -4.47
CA ASP A 27 16.28 -12.95 -3.65
C ASP A 27 17.48 -12.51 -2.79
N ILE A 28 17.24 -12.40 -1.49
CA ILE A 28 18.22 -11.90 -0.51
C ILE A 28 19.43 -12.82 -0.43
N ASN A 29 19.23 -14.13 -0.63
CA ASN A 29 20.30 -15.13 -0.56
C ASN A 29 21.16 -15.16 -1.83
N LYS A 30 20.80 -14.38 -2.85
CA LYS A 30 21.55 -14.25 -4.11
C LYS A 30 21.95 -12.81 -4.39
N ASN A 31 22.44 -12.10 -3.35
CA ASN A 31 22.90 -10.73 -3.47
C ASN A 31 21.81 -9.80 -4.04
N ASN A 32 20.57 -9.96 -3.58
CA ASN A 32 19.38 -9.25 -4.06
C ASN A 32 19.17 -9.39 -5.58
N ALA A 33 19.43 -10.57 -6.14
CA ALA A 33 19.17 -10.84 -7.55
C ALA A 33 17.68 -10.70 -7.86
N VAL A 34 17.37 -10.09 -9.01
CA VAL A 34 16.01 -10.04 -9.54
C VAL A 34 15.44 -11.45 -9.63
N PHE A 35 14.25 -11.64 -9.08
CA PHE A 35 13.58 -12.92 -8.94
C PHE A 35 12.15 -12.84 -9.47
N LEU A 36 11.75 -13.87 -10.22
CA LEU A 36 10.35 -14.20 -10.47
C LEU A 36 10.12 -15.68 -10.16
N LEU A 37 8.91 -16.06 -9.77
CA LEU A 37 8.54 -17.47 -9.62
C LEU A 37 7.96 -18.01 -10.93
N GLN A 38 8.45 -19.16 -11.38
CA GLN A 38 7.91 -19.83 -12.57
C GLN A 38 6.51 -20.40 -12.31
N SER A 39 5.79 -20.73 -13.40
CA SER A 39 4.40 -21.20 -13.37
C SER A 39 4.18 -22.50 -12.57
N ASP A 40 5.22 -23.28 -12.32
CA ASP A 40 5.19 -24.45 -11.44
C ASP A 40 4.97 -24.10 -9.95
N GLY A 41 5.20 -22.84 -9.56
CA GLY A 41 5.04 -22.34 -8.19
C GLY A 41 6.19 -22.67 -7.24
N VAL A 42 7.33 -23.19 -7.74
CA VAL A 42 8.47 -23.60 -6.90
C VAL A 42 9.80 -23.16 -7.50
N THR A 43 9.96 -23.20 -8.82
CA THR A 43 11.22 -22.90 -9.47
C THR A 43 11.42 -21.38 -9.61
N GLY A 44 12.51 -20.87 -9.03
CA GLY A 44 12.92 -19.48 -9.22
C GLY A 44 13.47 -19.21 -10.62
N TYR A 45 13.04 -18.12 -11.25
CA TYR A 45 13.59 -17.56 -12.47
C TYR A 45 14.44 -16.32 -12.14
N TYR A 46 15.69 -16.33 -12.62
CA TYR A 46 16.66 -15.24 -12.45
C TYR A 46 17.02 -14.74 -13.85
N PRO A 47 16.38 -13.67 -14.34
CA PRO A 47 16.62 -13.19 -15.69
C PRO A 47 18.07 -12.71 -15.85
N SER A 48 18.66 -12.96 -17.02
CA SER A 48 19.87 -12.25 -17.45
C SER A 48 19.52 -10.83 -17.87
N SER A 49 20.47 -9.90 -17.78
CA SER A 49 20.28 -8.54 -18.34
C SER A 49 20.06 -8.63 -19.86
N PRO A 50 18.90 -8.17 -20.39
CA PRO A 50 18.72 -8.04 -21.82
C PRO A 50 19.57 -6.88 -22.38
N SER A 51 19.76 -6.86 -23.70
CA SER A 51 20.45 -5.77 -24.42
C SER A 51 19.54 -4.57 -24.71
N GLY A 52 18.22 -4.77 -24.73
CA GLY A 52 17.22 -3.73 -24.99
C GLY A 52 16.20 -3.61 -23.87
N ILE A 53 15.40 -2.55 -23.92
CA ILE A 53 14.25 -2.36 -23.02
C ILE A 53 13.05 -3.19 -23.46
N LEU A 54 12.11 -3.40 -22.54
CA LEU A 54 10.81 -4.05 -22.76
C LEU A 54 10.93 -5.44 -23.44
N GLN A 55 11.97 -6.20 -23.11
CA GLN A 55 12.13 -7.57 -23.60
C GLN A 55 11.23 -8.54 -22.84
N PRO A 56 10.69 -9.58 -23.50
CA PRO A 56 9.86 -10.57 -22.81
C PRO A 56 10.67 -11.35 -21.76
N LEU A 57 9.97 -11.93 -20.79
CA LEU A 57 10.56 -12.92 -19.89
C LEU A 57 11.03 -14.15 -20.67
N GLY A 58 12.17 -14.73 -20.26
CA GLY A 58 12.70 -15.96 -20.83
C GLY A 58 12.12 -17.25 -20.23
N ALA A 59 11.21 -17.13 -19.25
CA ALA A 59 10.55 -18.25 -18.59
C ALA A 59 9.06 -17.93 -18.39
N ASP A 60 8.23 -18.98 -18.39
CA ASP A 60 6.82 -18.84 -18.05
C ASP A 60 6.65 -18.63 -16.53
N CYS A 61 6.15 -17.46 -16.16
CA CYS A 61 5.92 -17.05 -14.78
C CYS A 61 4.43 -16.88 -14.46
N ALA A 62 3.53 -17.29 -15.36
CA ALA A 62 2.09 -17.18 -15.18
C ALA A 62 1.55 -18.38 -14.40
N ILE A 63 1.25 -18.19 -13.12
CA ILE A 63 0.75 -19.25 -12.25
C ILE A 63 -0.78 -19.30 -12.34
N SER A 64 -1.34 -20.35 -12.95
CA SER A 64 -2.79 -20.54 -12.98
C SER A 64 -3.34 -20.81 -11.57
N LEU A 65 -4.43 -20.12 -11.22
CA LEU A 65 -5.11 -20.31 -9.93
C LEU A 65 -6.17 -21.43 -9.95
N GLY A 66 -6.49 -21.96 -11.12
CA GLY A 66 -7.52 -22.99 -11.32
C GLY A 66 -8.95 -22.45 -11.27
N ALA A 67 -9.92 -23.35 -11.07
CA ALA A 67 -11.34 -23.00 -10.99
C ALA A 67 -11.68 -22.21 -9.70
N PRO A 68 -12.80 -21.48 -9.63
CA PRO A 68 -13.25 -20.87 -8.38
C PRO A 68 -13.29 -21.87 -7.23
N GLY A 69 -12.78 -21.48 -6.06
CA GLY A 69 -12.63 -22.31 -4.88
C GLY A 69 -11.38 -23.19 -4.85
N SER A 70 -10.58 -23.26 -5.92
CA SER A 70 -9.32 -24.00 -5.88
C SER A 70 -8.21 -23.25 -5.16
N THR A 71 -7.22 -24.02 -4.70
CA THR A 71 -6.02 -23.52 -4.07
C THR A 71 -4.79 -23.88 -4.88
N ARG A 72 -3.82 -22.96 -4.94
CA ARG A 72 -2.50 -23.20 -5.54
C ARG A 72 -1.42 -22.97 -4.49
N LYS A 73 -0.63 -24.01 -4.21
CA LYS A 73 0.53 -23.91 -3.31
C LYS A 73 1.74 -23.40 -4.09
N LEU A 74 2.48 -22.48 -3.47
CA LEU A 74 3.77 -21.96 -3.87
C LEU A 74 4.78 -22.21 -2.76
N THR A 75 6.07 -22.26 -3.11
CA THR A 75 7.17 -22.23 -2.14
C THR A 75 8.15 -21.15 -2.58
N ILE A 76 8.41 -20.19 -1.69
CA ILE A 76 9.24 -19.02 -2.00
C ILE A 76 10.49 -18.97 -1.12
N PRO A 77 11.64 -18.53 -1.65
CA PRO A 77 12.82 -18.23 -0.83
C PRO A 77 12.62 -16.92 -0.07
N GLN A 78 13.60 -16.57 0.77
CA GLN A 78 13.67 -15.24 1.37
C GLN A 78 13.83 -14.17 0.28
N ILE A 79 12.85 -13.26 0.22
CA ILE A 79 12.69 -12.24 -0.80
C ILE A 79 12.47 -10.89 -0.13
N ALA A 80 13.17 -9.85 -0.61
CA ALA A 80 12.91 -8.45 -0.27
C ALA A 80 12.09 -7.78 -1.38
N GLY A 81 11.20 -6.86 -0.99
CA GLY A 81 10.36 -6.11 -1.93
C GLY A 81 9.51 -7.02 -2.82
N GLY A 82 8.99 -8.10 -2.25
CA GLY A 82 8.23 -9.10 -2.97
C GLY A 82 6.81 -8.64 -3.25
N ARG A 83 6.28 -9.02 -4.41
CA ARG A 83 4.88 -8.79 -4.79
C ARG A 83 4.23 -10.07 -5.27
N ILE A 84 3.04 -10.37 -4.73
CA ILE A 84 2.14 -11.40 -5.22
C ILE A 84 1.07 -10.70 -6.05
N TRP A 85 1.22 -10.75 -7.36
CA TRP A 85 0.30 -10.16 -8.32
C TRP A 85 -0.80 -11.15 -8.64
N PHE A 86 -2.01 -10.66 -8.89
CA PHE A 86 -3.12 -11.48 -9.32
C PHE A 86 -3.98 -10.75 -10.34
N CYS A 87 -4.54 -11.51 -11.28
CA CYS A 87 -5.43 -11.02 -12.32
C CYS A 87 -6.59 -12.00 -12.50
N ARG A 88 -7.80 -11.47 -12.65
CA ARG A 88 -9.02 -12.29 -12.74
C ARG A 88 -9.13 -13.04 -14.07
N ASP A 89 -8.75 -12.40 -15.17
CA ASP A 89 -9.09 -12.85 -16.53
C ASP A 89 -7.86 -12.84 -17.45
N GLY A 90 -6.90 -13.70 -17.13
CA GLY A 90 -5.67 -13.90 -17.91
C GLY A 90 -4.38 -13.47 -17.19
N PRO A 91 -3.21 -13.82 -17.73
CA PRO A 91 -1.93 -13.44 -17.14
C PRO A 91 -1.61 -11.97 -17.36
N LEU A 92 -0.96 -11.35 -16.36
CA LEU A 92 -0.33 -10.04 -16.50
C LEU A 92 0.91 -10.12 -17.37
N GLN A 93 1.28 -8.99 -17.97
CA GLN A 93 2.48 -8.90 -18.79
C GLN A 93 3.62 -8.23 -18.04
N PHE A 94 4.73 -8.95 -17.93
CA PHE A 94 5.99 -8.46 -17.38
C PHE A 94 7.03 -8.41 -18.50
N PHE A 95 7.91 -7.40 -18.42
CA PHE A 95 9.03 -7.26 -19.33
C PHE A 95 10.34 -7.07 -18.55
N LEU A 96 11.46 -7.03 -19.27
CA LEU A 96 12.79 -6.81 -18.74
C LEU A 96 13.45 -5.63 -19.45
N ASN A 97 14.08 -4.77 -18.67
CA ASN A 97 15.03 -3.75 -19.11
C ASN A 97 16.46 -4.18 -18.76
N PRO A 98 17.49 -3.55 -19.38
CA PRO A 98 18.88 -3.79 -19.02
C PRO A 98 19.12 -3.48 -17.52
N GLY A 99 19.96 -4.29 -16.87
CA GLY A 99 20.15 -4.25 -15.43
C GLY A 99 20.54 -5.62 -14.87
N PRO A 100 19.70 -6.67 -14.99
CA PRO A 100 18.30 -6.71 -15.42
C PRO A 100 17.36 -5.94 -14.48
N ALA A 101 16.26 -5.39 -15.01
CA ALA A 101 15.20 -4.79 -14.21
C ALA A 101 13.82 -5.25 -14.70
N VAL A 102 12.96 -5.69 -13.78
CA VAL A 102 11.58 -6.08 -14.11
C VAL A 102 10.77 -4.83 -14.39
N VAL A 103 10.07 -4.84 -15.52
CA VAL A 103 9.04 -3.86 -15.85
C VAL A 103 7.70 -4.49 -15.47
N GLU A 104 7.11 -3.92 -14.44
CA GLU A 104 5.85 -4.36 -13.84
C GLU A 104 4.64 -3.76 -14.58
N PRO A 105 3.46 -4.38 -14.50
CA PRO A 105 2.22 -3.85 -15.04
C PRO A 105 1.92 -2.43 -14.53
N SER A 106 1.53 -1.53 -15.43
CA SER A 106 1.19 -0.15 -15.07
C SER A 106 -0.32 0.10 -15.02
N ALA A 107 -0.83 0.47 -13.85
CA ALA A 107 -2.22 0.91 -13.67
C ALA A 107 -2.48 2.36 -14.13
N THR A 108 -1.43 3.10 -14.47
CA THR A 108 -1.46 4.53 -14.85
C THR A 108 -0.88 4.78 -16.25
N ASN A 109 -0.78 3.75 -17.08
CA ASN A 109 -0.41 3.88 -18.48
C ASN A 109 -1.50 3.22 -19.34
N PRO A 110 -2.40 4.00 -19.98
CA PRO A 110 -3.48 3.46 -20.81
C PRO A 110 -3.02 2.59 -21.99
N SER A 111 -1.74 2.68 -22.39
CA SER A 111 -1.16 1.85 -23.44
C SER A 111 -0.54 0.55 -22.91
N ASP A 112 -0.50 0.35 -21.60
CA ASP A 112 -0.06 -0.91 -21.00
C ASP A 112 -1.06 -2.03 -21.34
N LYS A 113 -0.55 -3.19 -21.73
CA LYS A 113 -1.38 -4.33 -22.15
C LYS A 113 -2.18 -4.94 -21.00
N SER A 114 -1.78 -4.69 -19.76
CA SER A 114 -2.49 -5.07 -18.55
C SER A 114 -3.43 -3.97 -18.04
N TYR A 115 -3.46 -2.79 -18.68
CA TYR A 115 -4.24 -1.64 -18.19
C TYR A 115 -5.74 -1.94 -18.11
N ASN A 116 -6.31 -2.69 -19.05
CA ASN A 116 -7.74 -3.00 -19.08
C ASN A 116 -8.11 -4.31 -18.34
N LEU A 117 -7.16 -4.94 -17.65
CA LEU A 117 -7.39 -6.16 -16.88
C LEU A 117 -7.78 -5.82 -15.43
N ALA A 118 -8.60 -6.66 -14.82
CA ALA A 118 -8.87 -6.59 -13.38
C ALA A 118 -7.75 -7.31 -12.64
N TRP A 119 -6.91 -6.56 -11.92
CA TRP A 119 -5.74 -7.08 -11.22
C TRP A 119 -5.40 -6.24 -10.00
N GLY A 120 -4.55 -6.79 -9.15
CA GLY A 120 -3.95 -6.11 -8.00
C GLY A 120 -2.73 -6.88 -7.50
N PHE A 121 -2.24 -6.51 -6.33
CA PHE A 121 -1.14 -7.22 -5.69
C PHE A 121 -1.20 -7.13 -4.16
N ALA A 122 -0.50 -8.05 -3.50
CA ALA A 122 -0.09 -7.94 -2.10
C ALA A 122 1.44 -7.83 -2.04
N GLU A 123 1.95 -7.12 -1.05
CA GLU A 123 3.39 -6.88 -0.88
C GLU A 123 3.91 -7.70 0.30
N PHE A 124 5.14 -8.15 0.21
CA PHE A 124 5.76 -8.89 1.30
C PHE A 124 7.28 -8.75 1.32
N THR A 125 7.85 -9.01 2.49
CA THR A 125 9.28 -9.30 2.64
C THR A 125 9.40 -10.52 3.54
N PHE A 126 10.10 -11.55 3.04
CA PHE A 126 10.48 -12.71 3.82
C PHE A 126 12.00 -12.70 3.97
N ASN A 127 12.50 -12.53 5.18
CA ASN A 127 13.93 -12.46 5.46
C ASN A 127 14.28 -13.33 6.68
N SER A 128 15.53 -13.29 7.13
CA SER A 128 16.02 -14.11 8.27
C SER A 128 15.38 -13.78 9.62
N PHE A 129 14.66 -12.66 9.72
CA PHE A 129 14.00 -12.19 10.94
C PHE A 129 12.51 -12.46 10.96
N GLN A 130 11.81 -12.28 9.84
CA GLN A 130 10.35 -12.41 9.75
C GLN A 130 9.84 -12.59 8.32
N LEU A 131 8.57 -12.99 8.21
CA LEU A 131 7.71 -12.63 7.09
C LEU A 131 6.89 -11.42 7.51
N PHE A 132 6.93 -10.36 6.71
CA PHE A 132 5.99 -9.23 6.75
C PHE A 132 5.21 -9.22 5.44
N VAL A 133 3.89 -9.05 5.49
CA VAL A 133 3.01 -9.02 4.32
C VAL A 133 1.89 -8.02 4.53
N ASN A 134 1.49 -7.30 3.48
CA ASN A 134 0.41 -6.33 3.54
C ASN A 134 -0.45 -6.36 2.28
N ILE A 135 -1.73 -6.04 2.46
CA ILE A 135 -2.57 -5.58 1.35
C ILE A 135 -2.10 -4.17 0.99
N SER A 136 -2.23 -3.77 -0.28
CA SER A 136 -1.86 -2.42 -0.70
C SER A 136 -2.95 -1.77 -1.56
N TYR A 137 -3.36 -0.57 -1.15
CA TYR A 137 -4.20 0.36 -1.91
C TYR A 137 -3.45 1.66 -2.20
N VAL A 138 -2.12 1.68 -1.99
CA VAL A 138 -1.27 2.87 -2.16
C VAL A 138 -1.25 3.35 -3.60
N ASP A 139 -1.32 2.44 -4.56
CA ASP A 139 -1.43 2.76 -5.99
C ASP A 139 -2.89 2.78 -6.45
N PHE A 140 -3.66 1.75 -6.11
CA PHE A 140 -5.08 1.64 -6.44
C PHE A 140 -5.77 0.52 -5.64
N ALA A 141 -7.08 0.61 -5.49
CA ALA A 141 -7.95 -0.49 -5.06
C ALA A 141 -8.61 -1.15 -6.27
N SER A 142 -8.65 -2.49 -6.32
CA SER A 142 -9.29 -3.25 -7.41
C SER A 142 -9.86 -4.56 -6.86
N ILE A 143 -9.30 -5.71 -7.24
CA ILE A 143 -9.74 -7.03 -6.76
C ILE A 143 -9.48 -7.14 -5.25
N PRO A 144 -10.48 -7.54 -4.45
CA PRO A 144 -10.29 -7.76 -3.02
C PRO A 144 -9.25 -8.84 -2.70
N VAL A 145 -8.45 -8.60 -1.66
CA VAL A 145 -7.43 -9.54 -1.17
C VAL A 145 -7.64 -9.76 0.32
N SER A 146 -7.44 -11.00 0.77
CA SER A 146 -7.32 -11.33 2.18
C SER A 146 -5.98 -12.00 2.47
N LEU A 147 -5.46 -11.79 3.67
CA LEU A 147 -4.23 -12.41 4.16
C LEU A 147 -4.54 -13.24 5.39
N THR A 148 -3.92 -14.41 5.50
CA THR A 148 -3.94 -15.25 6.70
C THR A 148 -2.56 -15.81 6.92
N LEU A 149 -1.98 -15.59 8.10
CA LEU A 149 -0.64 -16.03 8.44
C LEU A 149 -0.70 -16.99 9.63
N GLU A 150 -0.30 -18.23 9.40
CA GLU A 150 -0.08 -19.25 10.42
C GLU A 150 1.41 -19.30 10.78
N ASN A 151 1.73 -19.39 12.06
CA ASN A 151 3.10 -19.57 12.54
C ASN A 151 3.36 -21.01 13.04
N ASP A 152 4.63 -21.32 13.36
CA ASP A 152 5.03 -22.67 13.78
C ASP A 152 4.39 -23.13 15.10
N SER A 153 3.89 -22.20 15.93
CA SER A 153 3.13 -22.52 17.15
C SER A 153 1.64 -22.79 16.91
N GLY A 154 1.17 -22.61 15.67
CA GLY A 154 -0.24 -22.78 15.29
C GLY A 154 -1.10 -21.52 15.47
N THR A 155 -0.51 -20.39 15.86
CA THR A 155 -1.23 -19.10 15.91
C THR A 155 -1.55 -18.64 14.51
N VAL A 156 -2.82 -18.23 14.31
CA VAL A 156 -3.32 -17.71 13.03
C VAL A 156 -3.72 -16.25 13.20
N THR A 157 -3.18 -15.39 12.35
CA THR A 157 -3.57 -13.97 12.24
C THR A 157 -4.16 -13.72 10.86
N ASN A 158 -5.05 -12.72 10.75
CA ASN A 158 -5.74 -12.46 9.48
C ASN A 158 -5.96 -10.96 9.23
N VAL A 159 -5.99 -10.62 7.94
CA VAL A 159 -6.48 -9.34 7.41
C VAL A 159 -7.51 -9.70 6.33
N PRO A 160 -8.80 -9.44 6.55
CA PRO A 160 -9.84 -9.84 5.59
C PRO A 160 -9.87 -8.94 4.34
N GLY A 161 -9.41 -7.69 4.45
CA GLY A 161 -9.41 -6.72 3.35
C GLY A 161 -10.82 -6.28 2.92
N LEU A 162 -10.95 -5.89 1.65
CA LEU A 162 -12.22 -5.46 1.08
C LEU A 162 -13.22 -6.63 0.97
N PRO A 163 -14.53 -6.38 1.15
CA PRO A 163 -15.56 -7.35 0.79
C PRO A 163 -15.61 -7.55 -0.73
N SER A 164 -16.33 -8.57 -1.19
CA SER A 164 -16.43 -8.91 -2.63
C SER A 164 -16.96 -7.75 -3.50
N ASN A 165 -17.86 -6.93 -2.98
CA ASN A 165 -18.38 -5.72 -3.62
C ASN A 165 -17.64 -4.43 -3.19
N GLY A 166 -16.47 -4.54 -2.57
CA GLY A 166 -15.76 -3.41 -1.98
C GLY A 166 -15.37 -2.34 -3.00
N LEU A 167 -14.95 -2.74 -4.21
CA LEU A 167 -14.63 -1.78 -5.28
C LEU A 167 -15.82 -0.90 -5.63
N ASP A 168 -17.02 -1.49 -5.78
CA ASP A 168 -18.23 -0.74 -6.12
C ASP A 168 -18.65 0.20 -4.97
N GLN A 169 -18.54 -0.25 -3.72
CA GLN A 169 -18.79 0.60 -2.56
C GLN A 169 -17.83 1.80 -2.48
N ILE A 170 -16.54 1.59 -2.78
CA ILE A 170 -15.55 2.68 -2.83
C ILE A 170 -15.93 3.69 -3.94
N CYS A 171 -16.25 3.20 -5.14
CA CYS A 171 -16.67 4.05 -6.27
C CYS A 171 -17.90 4.90 -5.90
N GLU A 172 -18.94 4.29 -5.33
CA GLU A 172 -20.16 5.00 -4.90
C GLU A 172 -19.85 6.10 -3.87
N LYS A 173 -19.02 5.79 -2.88
CA LYS A 173 -18.63 6.76 -1.84
C LYS A 173 -17.76 7.89 -2.39
N LEU A 174 -16.88 7.62 -3.35
CA LEU A 174 -16.08 8.66 -4.00
C LEU A 174 -16.93 9.58 -4.89
N ILE A 175 -17.91 9.03 -5.59
CA ILE A 175 -18.89 9.84 -6.35
C ILE A 175 -19.68 10.73 -5.40
N ALA A 176 -20.15 10.19 -4.27
CA ALA A 176 -20.87 10.97 -3.26
C ALA A 176 -19.99 12.06 -2.62
N GLN A 177 -18.71 11.74 -2.34
CA GLN A 177 -17.76 12.72 -1.80
C GLN A 177 -17.48 13.83 -2.81
N ASP A 178 -17.28 13.50 -4.09
CA ASP A 178 -17.06 14.48 -5.14
C ASP A 178 -18.28 15.39 -5.35
N ALA A 179 -19.50 14.85 -5.22
CA ALA A 179 -20.72 15.65 -5.25
C ALA A 179 -20.81 16.64 -4.06
N ALA A 180 -20.14 16.34 -2.94
CA ALA A 180 -20.16 17.18 -1.73
C ALA A 180 -19.12 18.31 -1.77
N ASP A 181 -17.92 18.06 -2.30
CA ASP A 181 -16.80 19.03 -2.26
C ASP A 181 -16.24 19.46 -3.63
N ASN A 182 -16.63 18.78 -4.71
CA ASN A 182 -16.18 18.99 -6.09
C ASN A 182 -14.64 18.98 -6.22
N ALA A 183 -13.94 18.19 -5.40
CA ALA A 183 -12.48 18.13 -5.39
C ALA A 183 -11.87 17.24 -6.49
N GLY A 184 -12.70 16.43 -7.17
CA GLY A 184 -12.30 15.50 -8.22
C GLY A 184 -12.19 14.04 -7.79
N TRP A 185 -12.77 13.63 -6.66
CA TRP A 185 -12.66 12.25 -6.15
C TRP A 185 -13.20 11.19 -7.12
N SER A 186 -14.27 11.51 -7.85
CA SER A 186 -14.84 10.62 -8.86
C SER A 186 -13.90 10.34 -10.04
N LYS A 187 -12.93 11.24 -10.30
CA LYS A 187 -11.94 11.11 -11.37
C LYS A 187 -10.88 10.04 -11.09
N LEU A 188 -10.84 9.51 -9.87
CA LEU A 188 -9.99 8.37 -9.50
C LEU A 188 -10.53 7.03 -10.03
N ILE A 189 -11.81 6.98 -10.40
CA ILE A 189 -12.47 5.75 -10.85
C ILE A 189 -12.06 5.45 -12.29
N VAL A 190 -11.48 4.26 -12.50
CA VAL A 190 -11.20 3.71 -13.82
C VAL A 190 -12.21 2.60 -14.10
N ARG A 191 -12.85 2.69 -15.26
CA ARG A 191 -13.88 1.73 -15.70
C ARG A 191 -13.33 0.86 -16.82
N THR A 192 -14.00 -0.27 -17.08
CA THR A 192 -13.69 -1.15 -18.20
C THR A 192 -13.76 -0.39 -19.53
N ALA A 193 -13.08 -0.88 -20.57
CA ALA A 193 -13.01 -0.20 -21.86
C ALA A 193 -14.38 0.01 -22.54
N ASP A 194 -15.35 -0.87 -22.26
CA ASP A 194 -16.74 -0.76 -22.69
C ASP A 194 -17.63 0.10 -21.75
N ASN A 195 -17.04 0.62 -20.67
CA ASN A 195 -17.67 1.45 -19.65
C ASN A 195 -18.84 0.79 -18.90
N THR A 196 -18.89 -0.55 -18.86
CA THR A 196 -19.98 -1.30 -18.21
C THR A 196 -19.73 -1.59 -16.74
N ALA A 197 -18.47 -1.67 -16.30
CA ALA A 197 -18.10 -2.00 -14.93
C ALA A 197 -16.94 -1.15 -14.39
N ASN A 198 -16.82 -1.07 -13.07
CA ASN A 198 -15.65 -0.50 -12.42
C ASN A 198 -14.47 -1.47 -12.53
N LEU A 199 -13.28 -0.96 -12.86
CA LEU A 199 -12.07 -1.76 -13.03
C LEU A 199 -11.13 -1.62 -11.84
N ARG A 200 -10.92 -0.38 -11.40
CA ARG A 200 -10.12 -0.01 -10.23
C ARG A 200 -10.42 1.42 -9.81
N VAL A 201 -10.00 1.78 -8.62
CA VAL A 201 -9.95 3.16 -8.12
C VAL A 201 -8.50 3.50 -7.86
N LEU A 202 -7.94 4.47 -8.58
CA LEU A 202 -6.59 4.96 -8.35
C LEU A 202 -6.50 5.68 -7.00
N SER A 203 -5.37 5.55 -6.31
CA SER A 203 -5.08 6.43 -5.19
C SER A 203 -4.92 7.89 -5.69
N PRO A 204 -4.97 8.89 -4.81
CA PRO A 204 -4.71 10.28 -5.20
C PRO A 204 -3.37 10.46 -5.90
N ASN A 205 -2.32 9.74 -5.47
CA ASN A 205 -1.00 9.78 -6.11
C ASN A 205 -1.07 9.29 -7.56
N SER A 206 -1.65 8.11 -7.79
CA SER A 206 -1.81 7.55 -9.13
C SER A 206 -2.80 8.35 -10.00
N GLY A 207 -3.82 8.94 -9.39
CA GLY A 207 -4.73 9.86 -10.05
C GLY A 207 -4.03 11.12 -10.55
N ILE A 208 -3.10 11.68 -9.77
CA ILE A 208 -2.27 12.83 -10.17
C ILE A 208 -1.34 12.46 -11.33
N VAL A 209 -0.78 11.24 -11.36
CA VAL A 209 0.00 10.78 -12.53
C VAL A 209 -0.83 10.83 -13.81
N MET A 210 -2.10 10.43 -13.73
CA MET A 210 -3.04 10.45 -14.86
C MET A 210 -3.55 11.86 -15.19
N GLN A 211 -3.72 12.71 -14.18
CA GLN A 211 -4.26 14.07 -14.28
C GLN A 211 -3.43 15.01 -13.40
N PRO A 212 -2.34 15.62 -13.92
CA PRO A 212 -1.35 16.32 -13.11
C PRO A 212 -1.84 17.47 -12.22
N THR A 213 -3.01 18.06 -12.53
CA THR A 213 -3.60 19.16 -11.75
C THR A 213 -4.71 18.71 -10.78
N LEU A 214 -4.94 17.39 -10.67
CA LEU A 214 -5.94 16.85 -9.75
C LEU A 214 -5.55 17.18 -8.31
N PHE A 215 -6.50 17.69 -7.53
CA PHE A 215 -6.31 18.13 -6.14
C PHE A 215 -5.36 19.32 -5.92
N ASP A 216 -5.01 20.09 -6.96
CA ASP A 216 -4.24 21.33 -6.78
C ASP A 216 -4.90 22.25 -5.75
N GLY A 217 -4.14 22.62 -4.71
CA GLY A 217 -4.60 23.48 -3.61
C GLY A 217 -5.62 22.84 -2.66
N TYR A 218 -6.06 21.59 -2.86
CA TYR A 218 -7.07 20.92 -2.02
C TYR A 218 -6.77 21.00 -0.52
N TYR A 219 -5.52 20.74 -0.12
CA TYR A 219 -5.10 20.76 1.29
C TYR A 219 -4.69 22.15 1.81
N GLN A 220 -4.56 23.16 0.95
CA GLN A 220 -3.96 24.44 1.34
C GLN A 220 -4.63 25.07 2.59
N PRO A 221 -5.97 25.12 2.72
CA PRO A 221 -6.60 25.71 3.90
C PRO A 221 -6.26 24.97 5.22
N TYR A 222 -6.12 23.65 5.16
CA TYR A 222 -5.75 22.84 6.33
C TYR A 222 -4.27 23.03 6.67
N VAL A 223 -3.40 23.04 5.66
CA VAL A 223 -1.96 23.31 5.83
C VAL A 223 -1.72 24.70 6.43
N ASP A 224 -2.43 25.73 5.97
CA ASP A 224 -2.35 27.08 6.54
C ASP A 224 -2.78 27.11 8.01
N SER A 225 -3.86 26.40 8.35
CA SER A 225 -4.34 26.30 9.73
C SER A 225 -3.35 25.59 10.64
N VAL A 226 -2.72 24.50 10.16
CA VAL A 226 -1.68 23.76 10.87
C VAL A 226 -0.47 24.66 11.12
N TRP A 227 0.00 25.37 10.09
CA TRP A 227 1.12 26.30 10.22
C TRP A 227 0.80 27.44 11.20
N GLN A 228 -0.41 27.99 11.13
CA GLN A 228 -0.86 29.03 12.04
C GLN A 228 -0.89 28.53 13.51
N LYS A 229 -1.42 27.33 13.78
CA LYS A 229 -1.42 26.72 15.12
C LYS A 229 0.01 26.61 15.65
N TYR A 230 0.90 25.99 14.87
CA TYR A 230 2.27 25.72 15.28
C TYR A 230 3.22 26.92 15.18
N SER A 231 2.73 28.12 14.81
CA SER A 231 3.48 29.37 14.99
C SER A 231 3.58 29.80 16.45
N SER A 232 2.66 29.33 17.29
CA SER A 232 2.57 29.67 18.73
C SER A 232 2.50 28.46 19.66
N ALA A 233 2.39 27.25 19.12
CA ALA A 233 2.42 25.98 19.85
C ALA A 233 3.58 25.09 19.39
N ASP A 234 3.96 24.11 20.20
CA ASP A 234 4.90 23.05 19.78
C ASP A 234 4.11 21.90 19.16
N LEU A 235 4.63 21.31 18.09
CA LEU A 235 4.27 19.97 17.62
C LEU A 235 5.33 19.01 18.16
N THR A 236 4.94 18.02 18.95
CA THR A 236 5.85 16.95 19.41
C THR A 236 5.68 15.75 18.51
N VAL A 237 6.79 15.21 17.99
CA VAL A 237 6.79 14.00 17.18
C VAL A 237 7.58 12.92 17.90
N ASN A 238 6.93 11.83 18.28
CA ASN A 238 7.61 10.62 18.70
C ASN A 238 8.12 9.90 17.44
N THR A 239 9.43 9.84 17.27
CA THR A 239 10.05 9.20 16.10
C THR A 239 9.90 7.68 16.09
N GLN A 240 9.51 7.08 17.23
CA GLN A 240 9.49 5.63 17.50
C GLN A 240 10.80 4.95 17.09
N ALA A 241 11.89 5.71 17.22
CA ALA A 241 13.25 5.33 16.91
C ALA A 241 14.17 5.88 18.02
N GLU A 242 15.47 5.82 17.80
CA GLU A 242 16.48 6.20 18.82
C GLU A 242 16.41 7.68 19.28
N TRP A 243 15.76 8.56 18.52
CA TRP A 243 15.62 9.99 18.84
C TRP A 243 14.47 10.33 19.79
N GLY A 244 13.54 9.40 20.03
CA GLY A 244 12.40 9.62 20.93
C GLY A 244 11.51 10.79 20.48
N ASP A 245 11.10 11.63 21.43
CA ASP A 245 10.26 12.80 21.19
C ASP A 245 11.07 14.02 20.75
N VAL A 246 10.72 14.59 19.59
CA VAL A 246 11.32 15.81 19.05
C VAL A 246 10.27 16.90 18.86
N LYS A 247 10.62 18.15 19.19
CA LYS A 247 9.67 19.28 19.16
C LYS A 247 9.92 20.20 17.99
N GLY A 248 8.86 20.48 17.25
CA GLY A 248 8.82 21.38 16.11
C GLY A 248 7.98 22.62 16.39
N ARG A 249 8.44 23.78 15.90
CA ARG A 249 7.65 25.02 15.90
C ARG A 249 7.84 25.77 14.60
N VAL A 250 6.78 26.41 14.10
CA VAL A 250 6.86 27.28 12.91
C VAL A 250 7.56 28.58 13.32
N GLY A 251 8.73 28.81 12.72
CA GLY A 251 9.52 30.01 12.96
C GLY A 251 9.17 31.18 12.02
N SER A 252 9.91 32.29 12.15
CA SER A 252 9.73 33.50 11.34
C SER A 252 9.95 33.30 9.83
N GLY A 253 10.65 32.23 9.43
CA GLY A 253 10.81 31.83 8.03
C GLY A 253 9.65 31.04 7.43
N ASN A 254 8.52 30.90 8.14
CA ASN A 254 7.38 30.06 7.75
C ASN A 254 7.74 28.56 7.57
N LEU A 255 8.75 28.10 8.31
CA LEU A 255 9.21 26.71 8.31
C LEU A 255 8.94 26.07 9.67
N LEU A 256 8.34 24.88 9.66
CA LEU A 256 8.20 24.03 10.85
C LEU A 256 9.57 23.42 11.17
N THR A 257 10.23 23.94 12.20
CA THR A 257 11.64 23.62 12.52
C THR A 257 11.75 22.77 13.78
N PHE A 258 12.48 21.64 13.68
CA PHE A 258 12.77 20.71 14.77
C PHE A 258 14.20 20.92 15.30
N GLY A 259 14.42 22.04 16.01
CA GLY A 259 15.74 22.38 16.54
C GLY A 259 16.84 22.37 15.47
N ASN A 260 17.92 21.63 15.73
CA ASN A 260 19.04 21.46 14.80
C ASN A 260 18.88 20.27 13.83
N VAL A 261 17.75 19.55 13.89
CA VAL A 261 17.50 18.36 13.06
C VAL A 261 17.21 18.77 11.62
N GLY A 262 16.27 19.71 11.45
CA GLY A 262 15.88 20.24 10.14
C GLY A 262 14.51 20.92 10.19
N SER A 263 14.01 21.27 9.02
CA SER A 263 12.75 21.99 8.89
C SER A 263 11.93 21.51 7.69
N PHE A 264 10.62 21.67 7.78
CA PHE A 264 9.66 21.39 6.72
C PHE A 264 9.02 22.70 6.23
N ALA A 265 8.96 22.89 4.92
CA ALA A 265 8.11 23.90 4.30
C ALA A 265 6.65 23.41 4.27
N GLN A 266 5.70 24.31 4.00
CA GLN A 266 4.31 23.93 3.79
C GLN A 266 4.22 22.92 2.62
N PRO A 267 3.65 21.71 2.82
CA PRO A 267 3.49 20.74 1.75
C PRO A 267 2.33 21.11 0.83
N ALA A 268 2.47 20.82 -0.47
CA ALA A 268 1.33 20.83 -1.40
C ALA A 268 0.49 19.56 -1.24
N SER A 269 -0.72 19.54 -1.81
CA SER A 269 -1.60 18.35 -1.77
C SER A 269 -0.91 17.07 -2.27
N LYS A 270 -0.14 17.18 -3.37
CA LYS A 270 0.61 16.05 -3.92
C LYS A 270 1.69 15.51 -2.97
N ASP A 271 2.30 16.39 -2.18
CA ASP A 271 3.35 16.02 -1.23
C ASP A 271 2.74 15.26 -0.05
N ILE A 272 1.56 15.69 0.41
CA ILE A 272 0.78 14.97 1.43
C ILE A 272 0.38 13.59 0.94
N PHE A 273 -0.24 13.49 -0.25
CA PHE A 273 -0.70 12.20 -0.77
C PHE A 273 0.46 11.24 -1.07
N SER A 274 1.56 11.73 -1.63
CA SER A 274 2.72 10.91 -2.02
C SER A 274 3.65 10.57 -0.86
N CYS A 275 3.63 11.38 0.21
CA CYS A 275 4.53 11.28 1.35
C CYS A 275 6.04 11.30 0.99
N SER A 276 6.40 11.73 -0.22
CA SER A 276 7.75 11.51 -0.79
C SER A 276 8.26 12.65 -1.66
N THR A 277 7.46 13.69 -1.88
CA THR A 277 7.83 14.87 -2.65
C THR A 277 7.82 16.14 -1.79
N GLY A 278 8.35 17.24 -2.34
CA GLY A 278 8.39 18.52 -1.65
C GLY A 278 9.11 18.41 -0.30
N PRO A 279 8.51 18.87 0.82
CA PRO A 279 9.16 18.83 2.13
C PRO A 279 9.35 17.41 2.69
N PHE A 280 8.73 16.39 2.10
CA PHE A 280 8.90 14.97 2.47
C PHE A 280 9.88 14.23 1.55
N GLY A 281 10.47 14.91 0.57
CA GLY A 281 11.39 14.32 -0.40
C GLY A 281 12.82 14.84 -0.23
N GLY A 282 13.77 13.95 0.02
CA GLY A 282 15.21 14.25 0.02
C GLY A 282 15.64 15.21 1.15
N TYR A 283 16.07 14.66 2.27
CA TYR A 283 16.55 15.46 3.40
C TYR A 283 18.04 15.77 3.24
N PRO A 284 18.47 17.04 3.25
CA PRO A 284 19.87 17.43 3.01
C PRO A 284 20.81 17.03 4.16
N SER A 285 20.28 16.88 5.37
CA SER A 285 20.99 16.49 6.59
C SER A 285 20.07 15.65 7.47
N ASN A 286 20.65 14.88 8.40
CA ASN A 286 19.92 14.07 9.39
C ASN A 286 18.83 13.19 8.75
N GLN A 287 19.14 12.57 7.60
CA GLN A 287 18.15 11.95 6.71
C GLN A 287 17.27 10.90 7.41
N ALA A 288 17.85 10.08 8.29
CA ALA A 288 17.09 9.05 9.00
C ALA A 288 16.12 9.67 10.03
N GLU A 289 16.57 10.65 10.81
CA GLU A 289 15.75 11.36 11.80
C GLU A 289 14.65 12.19 11.12
N MET A 290 15.00 12.97 10.10
CA MET A 290 14.05 13.74 9.29
C MET A 290 13.04 12.83 8.58
N GLY A 291 13.46 11.65 8.12
CA GLY A 291 12.56 10.64 7.57
C GLY A 291 11.59 10.10 8.60
N ALA A 292 12.07 9.80 9.80
CA ALA A 292 11.22 9.37 10.90
C ALA A 292 10.17 10.43 11.24
N ILE A 293 10.58 11.71 11.38
CA ILE A 293 9.68 12.84 11.64
C ILE A 293 8.68 13.05 10.48
N GLY A 294 9.19 13.09 9.25
CA GLY A 294 8.41 13.34 8.04
C GLY A 294 7.31 12.31 7.84
N ALA A 295 7.57 11.03 8.11
CA ALA A 295 6.57 9.97 8.04
C ALA A 295 5.37 10.23 8.97
N ARG A 296 5.62 10.66 10.21
CA ARG A 296 4.56 10.96 11.19
C ARG A 296 3.75 12.17 10.79
N ILE A 297 4.42 13.25 10.36
CA ILE A 297 3.75 14.46 9.89
C ILE A 297 2.89 14.16 8.64
N ALA A 298 3.42 13.40 7.68
CA ALA A 298 2.68 13.02 6.48
C ALA A 298 1.46 12.15 6.78
N ALA A 299 1.58 11.17 7.70
CA ALA A 299 0.45 10.37 8.15
C ALA A 299 -0.63 11.23 8.85
N ALA A 300 -0.22 12.13 9.74
CA ALA A 300 -1.12 13.05 10.44
C ALA A 300 -1.82 14.04 9.49
N PHE A 301 -1.17 14.44 8.39
CA PHE A 301 -1.83 15.20 7.32
C PHE A 301 -2.88 14.36 6.58
N ASN A 302 -2.54 13.14 6.15
CA ASN A 302 -3.48 12.26 5.46
C ASN A 302 -4.72 11.95 6.31
N ARG A 303 -4.53 11.78 7.62
CA ARG A 303 -5.59 11.52 8.60
C ARG A 303 -6.24 12.77 9.18
N SER A 304 -5.78 13.96 8.77
CA SER A 304 -6.24 15.28 9.24
C SER A 304 -6.29 15.42 10.77
N THR A 305 -5.19 15.08 11.46
CA THR A 305 -5.15 15.07 12.93
C THR A 305 -4.27 16.15 13.56
N LEU A 306 -3.36 16.75 12.80
CA LEU A 306 -2.44 17.81 13.28
C LEU A 306 -3.13 19.01 13.97
N LEU A 307 -4.40 19.31 13.70
CA LEU A 307 -5.12 20.37 14.39
C LEU A 307 -5.67 19.94 15.76
N ILE A 308 -5.97 18.65 15.95
CA ILE A 308 -6.61 18.12 17.16
C ILE A 308 -5.66 17.37 18.09
N ASP A 309 -4.48 16.97 17.58
CA ASP A 309 -3.44 16.30 18.35
C ASP A 309 -2.07 16.91 18.04
N ASP A 310 -1.39 17.39 19.08
CA ASP A 310 -0.03 17.96 19.00
C ASP A 310 1.08 16.99 19.42
N GLN A 311 0.73 15.73 19.70
CA GLN A 311 1.64 14.63 20.00
C GLN A 311 1.51 13.55 18.91
N GLN A 312 2.42 13.54 17.94
CA GLN A 312 2.29 12.67 16.76
C GLN A 312 3.29 11.50 16.81
N PRO A 313 2.87 10.23 16.62
CA PRO A 313 1.50 9.74 16.50
C PRO A 313 0.89 9.35 17.86
N GLU A 314 1.52 9.71 18.99
CA GLU A 314 1.13 9.27 20.33
C GLU A 314 -0.09 10.01 20.87
N GLY A 315 -1.17 9.30 21.16
CA GLY A 315 -2.43 9.91 21.63
C GLY A 315 -3.53 9.88 20.57
N GLU A 316 -3.14 9.62 19.32
CA GLU A 316 -4.04 9.41 18.21
C GLU A 316 -5.04 8.27 18.47
N GLN A 317 -6.27 8.47 18.00
CA GLN A 317 -7.32 7.46 18.08
C GLN A 317 -7.94 7.28 16.70
N VAL A 318 -8.16 6.02 16.29
CA VAL A 318 -8.78 5.71 14.99
C VAL A 318 -10.11 6.45 14.80
N ALA A 319 -10.89 6.63 15.88
CA ALA A 319 -12.15 7.34 15.86
C ALA A 319 -12.02 8.84 15.47
N ASN A 320 -10.83 9.43 15.60
CA ASN A 320 -10.54 10.83 15.29
C ASN A 320 -9.95 11.02 13.88
N TYR A 321 -9.59 9.94 13.18
CA TYR A 321 -9.06 10.03 11.83
C TYR A 321 -10.12 10.53 10.85
N TYR A 322 -9.67 11.35 9.89
CA TYR A 322 -10.43 11.85 8.75
C TYR A 322 -11.69 12.66 9.12
N LYS A 323 -11.64 13.40 10.24
CA LYS A 323 -12.77 14.23 10.72
C LYS A 323 -12.76 15.66 10.18
N ASP A 324 -11.65 16.15 9.65
CA ASP A 324 -11.63 17.42 8.94
C ASP A 324 -12.27 17.26 7.55
N THR A 325 -12.88 18.33 7.07
CA THR A 325 -13.39 18.44 5.70
C THR A 325 -12.29 18.36 4.62
N ARG A 326 -11.04 18.68 4.97
CA ARG A 326 -9.86 18.53 4.13
C ARG A 326 -9.04 17.36 4.64
N THR A 327 -9.23 16.21 4.03
CA THR A 327 -8.61 14.95 4.46
C THR A 327 -8.42 14.01 3.26
N ASN A 328 -7.72 12.90 3.45
CA ASN A 328 -7.56 11.91 2.39
C ASN A 328 -8.84 11.07 2.30
N HIS A 329 -9.86 11.57 1.58
CA HIS A 329 -11.14 10.86 1.47
C HIS A 329 -11.01 9.50 0.76
N TYR A 330 -10.03 9.30 -0.14
CA TYR A 330 -9.72 7.99 -0.68
C TYR A 330 -9.33 7.01 0.43
N SER A 331 -8.35 7.37 1.27
CA SER A 331 -7.93 6.53 2.40
C SER A 331 -9.07 6.30 3.38
N ARG A 332 -9.77 7.36 3.79
CA ARG A 332 -10.96 7.26 4.67
C ARG A 332 -11.98 6.23 4.15
N ILE A 333 -12.31 6.29 2.86
CA ILE A 333 -13.29 5.41 2.23
C ILE A 333 -12.76 3.97 2.13
N CYS A 334 -11.48 3.79 1.79
CA CYS A 334 -10.86 2.47 1.77
C CYS A 334 -10.92 1.79 3.15
N HIS A 335 -10.61 2.51 4.24
CA HIS A 335 -10.77 1.98 5.60
C HIS A 335 -12.23 1.70 5.95
N GLU A 336 -13.15 2.62 5.63
CA GLU A 336 -14.59 2.47 5.90
C GLU A 336 -15.18 1.21 5.25
N VAL A 337 -14.75 0.89 4.03
CA VAL A 337 -15.23 -0.28 3.27
C VAL A 337 -14.48 -1.56 3.63
N SER A 338 -13.22 -1.46 4.07
CA SER A 338 -12.43 -2.63 4.45
C SER A 338 -13.00 -3.31 5.68
N THR A 339 -13.12 -4.63 5.63
CA THR A 339 -13.62 -5.42 6.76
C THR A 339 -12.66 -5.25 7.94
N GLY A 340 -13.17 -4.81 9.08
CA GLY A 340 -12.33 -4.52 10.26
C GLY A 340 -11.51 -3.22 10.16
N GLY A 341 -11.74 -2.38 9.16
CA GLY A 341 -11.15 -1.04 9.07
C GLY A 341 -9.69 -0.98 8.62
N ARG A 342 -9.08 -2.11 8.26
CA ARG A 342 -7.64 -2.21 7.96
C ARG A 342 -7.35 -2.27 6.46
N GLY A 343 -6.40 -1.48 5.99
CA GLY A 343 -5.91 -1.44 4.62
C GLY A 343 -4.82 -0.39 4.44
N TYR A 344 -3.92 -0.58 3.46
CA TYR A 344 -2.77 0.31 3.28
C TYR A 344 -3.07 1.33 2.18
N ALA A 345 -3.68 2.47 2.52
CA ALA A 345 -4.27 3.39 1.54
C ALA A 345 -3.42 4.64 1.24
N PHE A 346 -2.31 4.83 1.94
CA PHE A 346 -1.26 5.81 1.64
C PHE A 346 0.10 5.31 2.19
N PRO A 347 1.26 5.83 1.75
CA PRO A 347 2.58 5.23 2.03
C PRO A 347 2.96 5.03 3.50
N TYR A 348 2.42 5.83 4.42
CA TYR A 348 2.70 5.75 5.86
C TYR A 348 1.45 5.39 6.69
N ASP A 349 0.56 4.56 6.15
CA ASP A 349 -0.64 4.09 6.87
C ASP A 349 -0.33 3.14 8.04
N ASP A 350 0.90 2.65 8.10
CA ASP A 350 1.48 1.88 9.20
C ASP A 350 1.88 2.73 10.41
N VAL A 351 2.02 4.06 10.24
CA VAL A 351 2.25 4.96 11.37
C VAL A 351 1.04 4.94 12.29
N GLY A 352 1.26 4.70 13.58
CA GLY A 352 0.23 4.77 14.62
C GLY A 352 0.87 4.95 15.99
N PRO A 353 0.08 5.22 17.05
CA PRO A 353 0.62 5.31 18.39
C PRO A 353 1.27 3.98 18.78
N SER A 354 2.27 4.01 19.66
CA SER A 354 3.07 2.82 20.02
C SER A 354 2.22 1.66 20.56
N ASN A 355 1.07 1.96 21.17
CA ASN A 355 0.11 0.97 21.67
C ASN A 355 -1.21 0.97 20.88
N GLY A 356 -1.20 1.51 19.66
CA GLY A 356 -2.35 1.62 18.77
C GLY A 356 -2.70 0.33 18.06
N ALA A 357 -3.96 0.25 17.60
CA ALA A 357 -4.35 -0.80 16.67
C ALA A 357 -3.76 -0.53 15.28
N ASP A 358 -3.17 -1.55 14.65
CA ASP A 358 -2.74 -1.45 13.24
C ASP A 358 -3.92 -1.06 12.34
N GLN A 359 -3.69 -0.10 11.44
CA GLN A 359 -4.64 0.30 10.40
C GLN A 359 -4.17 -0.11 9.00
N SER A 360 -2.90 -0.49 8.83
CA SER A 360 -2.28 -0.73 7.52
C SER A 360 -2.74 -2.02 6.84
N GLY A 361 -3.34 -2.96 7.56
CA GLY A 361 -3.73 -4.26 6.98
C GLY A 361 -2.52 -5.15 6.68
N SER A 362 -1.52 -5.09 7.56
CA SER A 362 -0.32 -5.92 7.51
C SER A 362 -0.39 -7.11 8.49
N LEU A 363 0.37 -8.15 8.22
CA LEU A 363 0.64 -9.28 9.11
C LEU A 363 2.14 -9.51 9.15
N PHE A 364 2.65 -9.93 10.31
CA PHE A 364 4.04 -10.34 10.43
C PHE A 364 4.22 -11.43 11.49
N ASP A 365 5.21 -12.29 11.27
CA ASP A 365 5.64 -13.28 12.26
C ASP A 365 7.12 -13.64 12.05
N SER A 366 7.83 -13.90 13.14
CA SER A 366 9.26 -14.27 13.13
C SER A 366 9.51 -15.76 12.86
N ASN A 367 8.47 -16.60 12.90
CA ASN A 367 8.47 -18.04 12.65
C ASN A 367 7.28 -18.43 11.74
N PRO A 368 7.18 -17.85 10.53
CA PRO A 368 6.02 -18.01 9.65
C PRO A 368 5.96 -19.41 9.05
N LYS A 369 4.84 -20.12 9.23
CA LYS A 369 4.60 -21.47 8.71
C LYS A 369 3.97 -21.45 7.33
N LEU A 370 2.87 -20.73 7.20
CA LEU A 370 2.07 -20.69 5.98
C LEU A 370 1.43 -19.32 5.83
N LEU A 371 1.65 -18.70 4.67
CA LEU A 371 0.86 -17.55 4.23
C LEU A 371 -0.25 -18.03 3.32
N THR A 372 -1.49 -17.66 3.59
CA THR A 372 -2.62 -17.83 2.67
C THR A 372 -3.06 -16.48 2.14
N VAL A 373 -3.20 -16.36 0.82
CA VAL A 373 -3.66 -15.17 0.11
C VAL A 373 -4.96 -15.50 -0.62
N GLY A 374 -6.07 -14.92 -0.17
CA GLY A 374 -7.37 -15.05 -0.83
C GLY A 374 -7.58 -13.94 -1.85
N ILE A 375 -8.04 -14.28 -3.06
CA ILE A 375 -8.13 -13.34 -4.18
C ILE A 375 -9.57 -13.31 -4.70
N GLY A 376 -10.24 -12.16 -4.66
CA GLY A 376 -11.59 -11.95 -5.20
C GLY A 376 -12.71 -11.72 -4.17
N GLY A 377 -12.39 -11.74 -2.88
CA GLY A 377 -13.36 -11.56 -1.80
C GLY A 377 -14.29 -12.77 -1.68
N GLY A 378 -14.07 -13.60 -0.66
CA GLY A 378 -14.92 -14.74 -0.33
C GLY A 378 -15.46 -14.60 1.09
N SER A 379 -16.64 -15.16 1.37
CA SER A 379 -17.09 -15.38 2.74
C SER A 379 -16.00 -16.16 3.46
N THR A 380 -15.35 -15.57 4.45
CA THR A 380 -14.57 -16.33 5.41
C THR A 380 -15.49 -17.42 5.92
N SER A 381 -15.20 -18.67 5.57
CA SER A 381 -15.67 -19.76 6.42
C SER A 381 -15.05 -19.43 7.76
N ALA A 382 -15.90 -19.03 8.71
CA ALA A 382 -15.51 -18.80 10.08
C ALA A 382 -14.66 -20.01 10.49
N ALA A 383 -13.37 -19.78 10.71
CA ALA A 383 -12.66 -20.61 11.65
C ALA A 383 -13.51 -20.51 12.92
N LYS A 384 -14.13 -21.63 13.31
CA LYS A 384 -14.88 -21.71 14.55
C LYS A 384 -13.96 -21.21 15.64
N GLU A 385 -14.22 -20.01 16.14
CA GLU A 385 -13.88 -19.66 17.51
C GLU A 385 -14.72 -20.61 18.36
N GLU A 386 -14.11 -21.70 18.81
CA GLU A 386 -14.61 -22.38 20.00
C GLU A 386 -14.37 -21.43 21.17
N LEU A 387 -15.49 -20.98 21.75
CA LEU A 387 -15.57 -20.26 23.02
C LEU A 387 -14.94 -21.04 24.18
#